data_AF-A0A7G8BLQ0-F1
#
_entry.id   AF-A0A7G8BLQ0-F1
#
_cell.length_a   1.000
_cell.length_b   1.000
_cell.length_c   1.000
_cell.angle_alpha   90.00
_cell.angle_beta   90.00
_cell.angle_gamma   90.00
#
_symmetry.space_group_name_H-M   'P 1'
#
loop_
_entity.id
_entity.type
_entity.pdbx_description
1 polymer ?
#
loop_
_entity_poly.entity_id
_entity_poly.type
_entity_poly.pdbx_seq_one_letter_code
_entity_poly.pdbx_strand_id
1 'polypeptide(L)'
;MVSVCRLSLILIVIVLGCGYSLTAKAASATGPQLTVSSNYFPFGKVTTGSKATLPVTLTSTGSTAVKINSASIGGSGFSVSGATFPVTLKPQQSVKLNLTFAPKSAGTVTGTLTVSSTSTTNPTAYINMAGTGVTPTTGALLSVSSTYLTFGNVAISSSGSIPVVLSSTGTSAVTISSGSIGGSGFSVSGASFPVTLQPKQTLTLNFKFAPASAGSVTGTMILSSNSATGSAAYINMSGTGVSASSAQLTVSPASLSFGDVAVGSSATLGVTLTSTGSSAVTINSATISGSGYTVSGATFPVTLSAKQTLTLQVKFAPTAASAATGKLTISSNSSSNATVAVSMSGTGTKSQVSLSWGAPSGSSDPVAGYHIYRATGSSASYSLLNSSIESQTSYMDSTVAAGTSYSYYVKSVDSSGHESAASNSINVAVP
;
A
#
# COMPACT_ATOMS: atom_id res chain seq x y z
N MET A 1 -11.18 -7.79 36.61
CA MET A 1 -10.67 -8.80 37.58
C MET A 1 -9.72 -9.72 36.83
N VAL A 2 -8.43 -9.60 37.12
CA VAL A 2 -7.34 -10.21 36.34
C VAL A 2 -7.14 -11.66 36.79
N SER A 3 -7.10 -12.56 35.80
CA SER A 3 -6.86 -14.00 35.94
C SER A 3 -5.39 -14.26 36.26
N VAL A 4 -5.11 -14.93 37.38
CA VAL A 4 -3.76 -15.31 37.79
C VAL A 4 -3.45 -16.69 37.23
N CYS A 5 -2.57 -16.71 36.23
CA CYS A 5 -1.89 -17.89 35.71
C CYS A 5 -0.89 -18.39 36.76
N ARG A 6 -0.96 -19.66 37.20
CA ARG A 6 0.04 -20.25 38.10
C ARG A 6 1.25 -20.72 37.30
N LEU A 7 2.35 -19.95 37.43
CA LEU A 7 3.70 -20.28 36.99
C LEU A 7 4.30 -21.32 37.96
N SER A 8 4.78 -22.46 37.46
CA SER A 8 5.55 -23.41 38.26
C SER A 8 6.97 -22.89 38.42
N LEU A 9 7.34 -22.53 39.65
CA LEU A 9 8.68 -22.09 40.02
C LEU A 9 9.54 -23.32 40.31
N ILE A 10 10.58 -23.55 39.50
CA ILE A 10 11.65 -24.51 39.79
C ILE A 10 12.62 -23.80 40.75
N LEU A 11 12.67 -24.28 42.00
CA LEU A 11 13.61 -23.82 43.01
C LEU A 11 14.98 -24.48 42.75
N ILE A 12 15.94 -23.71 42.25
CA ILE A 12 17.37 -24.08 42.23
C ILE A 12 17.99 -23.55 43.52
N VAL A 13 18.38 -24.44 44.42
CA VAL A 13 19.15 -24.09 45.62
C VAL A 13 20.63 -24.29 45.31
N ILE A 14 21.40 -23.20 45.29
CA ILE A 14 22.86 -23.23 45.34
C ILE A 14 23.25 -23.15 46.82
N VAL A 15 23.74 -24.25 47.39
CA VAL A 15 24.37 -24.28 48.73
C VAL A 15 25.87 -24.40 48.55
N LEU A 16 26.62 -23.46 49.15
CA LEU A 16 28.06 -23.60 49.37
C LEU A 16 28.31 -24.85 50.23
N GLY A 17 28.98 -25.84 49.66
CA GLY A 17 29.39 -27.05 50.37
C GLY A 17 30.52 -26.77 51.36
N CYS A 18 30.22 -26.92 52.65
CA CYS A 18 30.98 -27.87 53.46
C CYS A 18 30.33 -29.24 53.17
N GLY A 19 31.15 -30.24 52.81
CA GLY A 19 30.71 -31.49 52.18
C GLY A 19 29.66 -32.26 52.97
N TYR A 20 28.39 -32.10 52.60
CA TYR A 20 27.33 -33.05 52.89
C TYR A 20 26.76 -33.53 51.56
N SER A 21 27.12 -34.75 51.18
CA SER A 21 26.39 -35.49 50.17
C SER A 21 24.99 -35.77 50.72
N LEU A 22 24.02 -34.92 50.36
CA LEU A 22 22.61 -35.29 50.42
C LEU A 22 22.34 -36.27 49.29
N THR A 23 22.79 -37.51 49.45
CA THR A 23 22.09 -38.64 48.85
C THR A 23 20.69 -38.60 49.46
N ALA A 24 19.73 -38.04 48.73
CA ALA A 24 18.33 -38.34 48.96
C ALA A 24 18.18 -39.85 48.72
N LYS A 25 18.40 -40.62 49.79
CA LYS A 25 18.08 -42.03 49.84
C LYS A 25 16.58 -42.08 49.63
N ALA A 26 16.15 -42.37 48.39
CA ALA A 26 14.77 -42.74 48.15
C ALA A 26 14.43 -43.76 49.23
N ALA A 27 13.47 -43.42 50.11
CA ALA A 27 13.03 -44.33 51.14
C ALA A 27 12.71 -45.63 50.41
N SER A 28 13.52 -46.67 50.66
CA SER A 28 13.40 -47.93 49.94
C SER A 28 11.98 -48.42 50.19
N ALA A 29 11.15 -48.47 49.14
CA ALA A 29 9.74 -48.80 49.28
C ALA A 29 9.63 -50.15 50.01
N THR A 30 9.21 -50.16 51.27
CA THR A 30 9.13 -51.36 52.08
C THR A 30 7.80 -52.07 51.84
N GLY A 31 7.85 -53.35 51.48
CA GLY A 31 6.66 -54.17 51.25
C GLY A 31 5.97 -53.92 49.89
N PRO A 32 4.73 -54.41 49.72
CA PRO A 32 4.00 -54.31 48.46
C PRO A 32 3.43 -52.91 48.25
N GLN A 33 3.70 -52.30 47.10
CA GLN A 33 3.14 -51.00 46.72
C GLN A 33 2.66 -51.02 45.27
N LEU A 34 1.55 -50.31 45.01
CA LEU A 34 0.97 -50.14 43.69
C LEU A 34 0.84 -48.65 43.37
N THR A 35 1.30 -48.25 42.19
CA THR A 35 1.07 -46.92 41.63
C THR A 35 0.24 -47.01 40.36
N VAL A 36 -0.47 -45.93 40.07
CA VAL A 36 -1.29 -45.78 38.86
C VAL A 36 -0.66 -44.69 38.00
N SER A 37 -0.62 -44.88 36.69
CA SER A 37 -0.04 -43.89 35.75
C SER A 37 -0.73 -42.52 35.76
N SER A 38 -2.02 -42.46 36.10
CA SER A 38 -2.79 -41.22 36.33
C SER A 38 -4.02 -41.53 37.19
N ASN A 39 -4.49 -40.57 37.97
CA ASN A 39 -5.74 -40.66 38.74
C ASN A 39 -6.92 -39.97 38.02
N TYR A 40 -6.72 -39.40 36.83
CA TYR A 40 -7.77 -38.78 36.02
C TYR A 40 -7.60 -39.04 34.53
N PHE A 41 -8.71 -39.36 33.84
CA PHE A 41 -8.76 -39.65 32.41
C PHE A 41 -9.94 -38.93 31.73
N PRO A 42 -9.69 -37.81 31.01
CA PRO A 42 -10.72 -37.12 30.25
C PRO A 42 -10.88 -37.74 28.85
N PHE A 43 -12.09 -38.19 28.53
CA PHE A 43 -12.43 -38.73 27.20
C PHE A 43 -12.91 -37.67 26.20
N GLY A 44 -13.20 -36.44 26.66
CA GLY A 44 -13.72 -35.38 25.82
C GLY A 44 -15.13 -35.68 25.28
N LYS A 45 -15.43 -35.20 24.07
CA LYS A 45 -16.71 -35.44 23.38
C LYS A 45 -16.64 -36.75 22.60
N VAL A 46 -17.56 -37.67 22.87
CA VAL A 46 -17.71 -38.94 22.14
C VAL A 46 -19.14 -39.05 21.65
N THR A 47 -19.30 -39.32 20.35
CA THR A 47 -20.64 -39.47 19.75
C THR A 47 -21.35 -40.70 20.32
N THR A 48 -22.63 -40.59 20.66
CA THR A 48 -23.43 -41.71 21.17
C THR A 48 -23.43 -42.87 20.17
N GLY A 49 -23.19 -44.09 20.65
CA GLY A 49 -23.01 -45.28 19.81
C GLY A 49 -21.57 -45.52 19.32
N SER A 50 -20.66 -44.58 19.52
CA SER A 50 -19.21 -44.76 19.36
C SER A 50 -18.52 -45.06 20.69
N LYS A 51 -17.23 -45.43 20.65
CA LYS A 51 -16.40 -45.65 21.85
C LYS A 51 -15.03 -44.99 21.72
N ALA A 52 -14.51 -44.50 22.84
CA ALA A 52 -13.12 -44.06 22.98
C ALA A 52 -12.45 -44.87 24.08
N THR A 53 -11.16 -45.19 23.92
CA THR A 53 -10.41 -46.03 24.87
C THR A 53 -9.12 -45.33 25.27
N LEU A 54 -8.87 -45.22 26.58
CA LEU A 54 -7.63 -44.69 27.16
C LEU A 54 -6.95 -45.76 28.02
N PRO A 55 -5.64 -45.95 27.89
CA PRO A 55 -4.92 -46.91 28.71
C PRO A 55 -4.57 -46.35 30.09
N VAL A 56 -4.69 -47.16 31.13
CA VAL A 56 -4.13 -46.91 32.45
C VAL A 56 -3.16 -48.03 32.80
N THR A 57 -1.99 -47.68 33.34
CA THR A 57 -0.97 -48.66 33.75
C THR A 57 -0.90 -48.70 35.26
N LEU A 58 -0.98 -49.91 35.81
CA LEU A 58 -0.78 -50.19 37.22
C LEU A 58 0.60 -50.83 37.39
N THR A 59 1.45 -50.26 38.24
CA THR A 59 2.85 -50.69 38.40
C THR A 59 3.15 -51.05 39.84
N SER A 60 3.81 -52.19 40.05
CA SER A 60 4.35 -52.56 41.35
C SER A 60 5.64 -51.79 41.61
N THR A 61 5.63 -50.87 42.57
CA THR A 61 6.79 -50.04 42.94
C THR A 61 7.41 -50.43 44.28
N GLY A 62 6.84 -51.42 44.96
CA GLY A 62 7.32 -51.93 46.24
C GLY A 62 8.49 -52.90 46.10
N SER A 63 9.11 -53.25 47.22
CA SER A 63 10.18 -54.27 47.29
C SER A 63 9.66 -55.71 47.29
N THR A 64 8.36 -55.92 47.52
CA THR A 64 7.71 -57.25 47.44
C THR A 64 6.53 -57.23 46.48
N ALA A 65 6.10 -58.42 46.02
CA ALA A 65 5.01 -58.55 45.07
C ALA A 65 3.68 -58.00 45.62
N VAL A 66 2.94 -57.26 44.79
CA VAL A 66 1.62 -56.71 45.13
C VAL A 66 0.53 -57.51 44.42
N LYS A 67 -0.50 -57.94 45.16
CA LYS A 67 -1.67 -58.61 44.60
C LYS A 67 -2.77 -57.58 44.37
N ILE A 68 -3.25 -57.47 43.15
CA ILE A 68 -4.46 -56.71 42.79
C ILE A 68 -5.63 -57.67 42.90
N ASN A 69 -6.53 -57.40 43.84
CA ASN A 69 -7.65 -58.28 44.17
C ASN A 69 -8.79 -58.14 43.17
N SER A 70 -9.13 -56.91 42.80
CA SER A 70 -10.24 -56.61 41.89
C SER A 70 -10.09 -55.22 41.28
N ALA A 71 -10.75 -55.03 40.15
CA ALA A 71 -10.95 -53.73 39.53
C ALA A 71 -12.42 -53.62 39.15
N SER A 72 -13.13 -52.64 39.72
CA SER A 72 -14.56 -52.44 39.49
C SER A 72 -14.80 -51.01 39.00
N ILE A 73 -15.56 -50.86 37.92
CA ILE A 73 -15.81 -49.57 37.29
C ILE A 73 -17.27 -49.15 37.48
N GLY A 74 -17.45 -47.93 37.98
CA GLY A 74 -18.75 -47.27 38.10
C GLY A 74 -18.87 -46.08 37.15
N GLY A 75 -20.10 -45.70 36.83
CA GLY A 75 -20.44 -44.62 35.89
C GLY A 75 -21.02 -45.14 34.58
N SER A 76 -22.09 -44.48 34.10
CA SER A 76 -22.77 -44.90 32.88
C SER A 76 -21.89 -44.74 31.64
N GLY A 77 -21.86 -45.77 30.81
CA GLY A 77 -21.05 -45.78 29.57
C GLY A 77 -19.56 -46.04 29.77
N PHE A 78 -19.09 -46.26 31.00
CA PHE A 78 -17.70 -46.64 31.26
C PHE A 78 -17.55 -48.17 31.41
N SER A 79 -16.45 -48.72 30.88
CA SER A 79 -16.07 -50.12 31.04
C SER A 79 -14.54 -50.27 31.15
N VAL A 80 -14.08 -51.32 31.80
CA VAL A 80 -12.66 -51.64 31.98
C VAL A 80 -12.36 -53.04 31.44
N SER A 81 -11.23 -53.19 30.77
CA SER A 81 -10.74 -54.48 30.23
C SER A 81 -9.21 -54.53 30.25
N GLY A 82 -8.60 -55.64 29.83
CA GLY A 82 -7.15 -55.75 29.62
C GLY A 82 -6.43 -56.67 30.63
N ALA A 83 -7.06 -57.04 31.74
CA ALA A 83 -6.55 -58.03 32.68
C ALA A 83 -7.69 -58.78 33.37
N THR A 84 -7.40 -59.99 33.84
CA THR A 84 -8.25 -60.75 34.75
C THR A 84 -7.72 -60.58 36.19
N PHE A 85 -8.65 -60.57 37.16
CA PHE A 85 -8.32 -60.39 38.58
C PHE A 85 -8.83 -61.58 39.40
N PRO A 86 -8.11 -62.00 40.45
CA PRO A 86 -6.92 -61.36 41.00
C PRO A 86 -5.63 -61.61 40.18
N VAL A 87 -4.68 -60.67 40.23
CA VAL A 87 -3.33 -60.78 39.60
C VAL A 87 -2.24 -60.33 40.55
N THR A 88 -1.09 -61.01 40.57
CA THR A 88 0.07 -60.65 41.39
C THR A 88 1.20 -60.14 40.52
N LEU A 89 1.67 -58.92 40.79
CA LEU A 89 2.78 -58.29 40.10
C LEU A 89 4.04 -58.40 40.96
N LYS A 90 5.13 -58.93 40.40
CA LYS A 90 6.45 -58.85 41.02
C LYS A 90 6.94 -57.39 41.04
N PRO A 91 7.93 -57.03 41.88
CA PRO A 91 8.54 -55.70 41.85
C PRO A 91 8.90 -55.25 40.43
N GLN A 92 8.56 -54.00 40.10
CA GLN A 92 8.74 -53.37 38.78
C GLN A 92 7.88 -53.93 37.63
N GLN A 93 7.04 -54.94 37.87
CA GLN A 93 6.07 -55.39 36.86
C GLN A 93 4.86 -54.45 36.78
N SER A 94 4.29 -54.38 35.58
CA SER A 94 3.11 -53.57 35.30
C SER A 94 2.03 -54.40 34.61
N VAL A 95 0.77 -53.99 34.80
CA VAL A 95 -0.36 -54.44 34.01
C VAL A 95 -1.06 -53.23 33.40
N LYS A 96 -1.51 -53.37 32.15
CA LYS A 96 -2.22 -52.32 31.41
C LYS A 96 -3.71 -52.65 31.38
N LEU A 97 -4.54 -51.69 31.79
CA LEU A 97 -5.98 -51.74 31.63
C LEU A 97 -6.43 -50.73 30.57
N ASN A 98 -7.50 -51.06 29.88
CA ASN A 98 -8.14 -50.22 28.87
C ASN A 98 -9.45 -49.68 29.45
N LEU A 99 -9.47 -48.39 29.76
CA LEU A 99 -10.67 -47.65 30.15
C LEU A 99 -11.42 -47.27 28.88
N THR A 100 -12.68 -47.67 28.74
CA THR A 100 -13.47 -47.36 27.55
C THR A 100 -14.70 -46.55 27.93
N PHE A 101 -14.92 -45.43 27.23
CA PHE A 101 -16.12 -44.62 27.30
C PHE A 101 -16.97 -44.81 26.04
N ALA A 102 -18.19 -45.32 26.20
CA ALA A 102 -19.20 -45.56 25.18
C ALA A 102 -20.54 -44.94 25.62
N PRO A 103 -20.77 -43.63 25.40
CA PRO A 103 -21.98 -42.96 25.84
C PRO A 103 -23.23 -43.49 25.11
N LYS A 104 -24.30 -43.71 25.87
CA LYS A 104 -25.62 -44.13 25.34
C LYS A 104 -26.56 -42.95 25.08
N SER A 105 -26.30 -41.80 25.70
CA SER A 105 -27.09 -40.58 25.58
C SER A 105 -26.18 -39.35 25.55
N ALA A 106 -26.69 -38.23 25.04
CA ALA A 106 -25.95 -36.98 25.11
C ALA A 106 -25.92 -36.44 26.55
N GLY A 107 -24.83 -35.73 26.88
CA GLY A 107 -24.61 -35.16 28.21
C GLY A 107 -23.26 -35.57 28.80
N THR A 108 -22.83 -34.82 29.81
CA THR A 108 -21.59 -35.11 30.54
C THR A 108 -21.85 -36.16 31.60
N VAL A 109 -21.01 -37.18 31.64
CA VAL A 109 -21.03 -38.24 32.64
C VAL A 109 -19.65 -38.42 33.25
N THR A 110 -19.62 -38.73 34.54
CA THR A 110 -18.41 -39.08 35.28
C THR A 110 -18.46 -40.54 35.69
N GLY A 111 -17.28 -41.12 35.89
CA GLY A 111 -17.12 -42.50 36.32
C GLY A 111 -15.86 -42.65 37.16
N THR A 112 -15.79 -43.73 37.91
CA THR A 112 -14.64 -44.02 38.78
C THR A 112 -14.31 -45.51 38.66
N LEU A 113 -13.05 -45.81 38.36
CA LEU A 113 -12.50 -47.15 38.49
C LEU A 113 -11.89 -47.28 39.90
N THR A 114 -12.34 -48.30 40.63
CA THR A 114 -11.86 -48.65 41.97
C THR A 114 -11.03 -49.92 41.88
N VAL A 115 -9.76 -49.85 42.26
CA VAL A 115 -8.80 -50.96 42.24
C VAL A 115 -8.44 -51.34 43.67
N SER A 116 -8.81 -52.54 44.11
CA SER A 116 -8.40 -53.08 45.42
C SER A 116 -7.12 -53.89 45.28
N SER A 117 -6.17 -53.70 46.20
CA SER A 117 -4.89 -54.39 46.21
C SER A 117 -4.36 -54.63 47.63
N THR A 118 -3.30 -55.42 47.74
CA THR A 118 -2.55 -55.61 48.98
C THR A 118 -1.46 -54.54 49.19
N SER A 119 -1.53 -53.41 48.48
CA SER A 119 -0.60 -52.28 48.64
C SER A 119 -0.70 -51.72 50.06
N THR A 120 0.43 -51.50 50.73
CA THR A 120 0.48 -50.96 52.10
C THR A 120 0.25 -49.46 52.18
N THR A 121 0.51 -48.72 51.08
CA THR A 121 0.38 -47.27 51.03
C THR A 121 -0.96 -46.82 50.44
N ASN A 122 -1.54 -47.63 49.55
CA ASN A 122 -2.82 -47.33 48.91
C ASN A 122 -3.56 -48.63 48.56
N PRO A 123 -4.20 -49.29 49.55
CA PRO A 123 -4.89 -50.56 49.33
C PRO A 123 -6.09 -50.43 48.39
N THR A 124 -6.64 -49.23 48.20
CA THR A 124 -7.74 -48.96 47.26
C THR A 124 -7.44 -47.72 46.43
N ALA A 125 -7.08 -47.89 45.16
CA ALA A 125 -6.85 -46.78 44.24
C ALA A 125 -8.13 -46.37 43.52
N TYR A 126 -8.38 -45.05 43.45
CA TYR A 126 -9.49 -44.44 42.72
C TYR A 126 -8.98 -43.69 41.48
N ILE A 127 -9.57 -43.99 40.33
CA ILE A 127 -9.21 -43.39 39.05
C ILE A 127 -10.47 -42.77 38.47
N ASN A 128 -10.49 -41.44 38.41
CA ASN A 128 -11.64 -40.68 37.96
C ASN A 128 -11.64 -40.54 36.44
N MET A 129 -12.82 -40.56 35.84
CA MET A 129 -13.03 -40.41 34.40
C MET A 129 -14.16 -39.43 34.16
N ALA A 130 -14.07 -38.69 33.06
CA ALA A 130 -15.15 -37.83 32.59
C ALA A 130 -15.22 -37.87 31.08
N GLY A 131 -16.45 -37.83 30.54
CA GLY A 131 -16.70 -37.76 29.12
C GLY A 131 -18.06 -37.14 28.84
N THR A 132 -18.21 -36.53 27.66
CA THR A 132 -19.48 -35.97 27.21
C THR A 132 -19.97 -36.75 26.00
N GLY A 133 -21.12 -37.41 26.16
CA GLY A 133 -21.88 -37.93 25.04
C GLY A 133 -22.40 -36.78 24.19
N VAL A 134 -22.23 -36.85 22.88
CA VAL A 134 -22.89 -35.93 21.94
C VAL A 134 -23.79 -36.73 21.01
N THR A 135 -24.99 -36.24 20.73
CA THR A 135 -25.88 -36.87 19.76
C THR A 135 -25.19 -36.91 18.39
N PRO A 136 -25.41 -37.95 17.57
CA PRO A 136 -24.88 -37.99 16.23
C PRO A 136 -25.62 -36.91 15.42
N THR A 137 -24.89 -36.13 14.63
CA THR A 137 -25.49 -35.20 13.67
C THR A 137 -26.13 -35.99 12.54
N THR A 138 -27.43 -36.24 12.65
CA THR A 138 -28.22 -36.96 11.64
C THR A 138 -28.93 -35.99 10.69
N GLY A 139 -29.20 -36.44 9.46
CA GLY A 139 -29.91 -35.67 8.45
C GLY A 139 -29.02 -34.75 7.61
N ALA A 140 -29.66 -33.87 6.83
CA ALA A 140 -29.00 -32.88 6.00
C ALA A 140 -28.56 -31.69 6.86
N LEU A 141 -27.28 -31.31 6.82
CA LEU A 141 -26.75 -30.17 7.58
C LEU A 141 -25.86 -29.31 6.69
N LEU A 142 -26.19 -28.03 6.57
CA LEU A 142 -25.38 -27.03 5.91
C LEU A 142 -24.55 -26.26 6.94
N SER A 143 -23.24 -26.16 6.68
CA SER A 143 -22.34 -25.26 7.38
C SER A 143 -21.76 -24.23 6.40
N VAL A 144 -21.58 -23.00 6.88
CA VAL A 144 -21.01 -21.88 6.11
C VAL A 144 -19.76 -21.40 6.83
N SER A 145 -18.64 -21.25 6.11
CA SER A 145 -17.35 -20.89 6.71
C SER A 145 -17.31 -19.49 7.32
N SER A 146 -18.16 -18.56 6.86
CA SER A 146 -18.34 -17.23 7.46
C SER A 146 -19.77 -16.72 7.24
N THR A 147 -20.32 -16.07 8.25
CA THR A 147 -21.63 -15.40 8.21
C THR A 147 -21.52 -13.87 8.13
N TYR A 148 -20.30 -13.32 8.14
CA TYR A 148 -20.04 -11.89 8.01
C TYR A 148 -18.80 -11.64 7.14
N LEU A 149 -18.95 -10.87 6.06
CA LEU A 149 -17.86 -10.52 5.15
C LEU A 149 -17.65 -9.00 5.17
N THR A 150 -16.40 -8.58 5.29
CA THR A 150 -16.03 -7.15 5.23
C THR A 150 -15.03 -6.94 4.12
N PHE A 151 -15.44 -6.19 3.10
CA PHE A 151 -14.59 -5.86 1.95
C PHE A 151 -13.71 -4.63 2.19
N GLY A 152 -13.98 -3.86 3.26
CA GLY A 152 -13.27 -2.62 3.54
C GLY A 152 -13.52 -1.55 2.47
N ASN A 153 -12.51 -0.71 2.24
CA ASN A 153 -12.57 0.33 1.20
C ASN A 153 -12.22 -0.28 -0.16
N VAL A 154 -13.14 -0.16 -1.11
CA VAL A 154 -12.92 -0.58 -2.51
C VAL A 154 -13.11 0.64 -3.41
N ALA A 155 -12.11 0.91 -4.26
CA ALA A 155 -12.19 2.02 -5.19
C ALA A 155 -13.32 1.84 -6.21
N ILE A 156 -14.05 2.91 -6.53
CA ILE A 156 -15.00 2.94 -7.66
C ILE A 156 -14.27 2.45 -8.92
N SER A 157 -14.96 1.65 -9.75
CA SER A 157 -14.42 0.94 -10.93
C SER A 157 -13.44 -0.22 -10.65
N SER A 158 -13.19 -0.54 -9.38
CA SER A 158 -12.48 -1.74 -8.94
C SER A 158 -13.43 -2.72 -8.24
N SER A 159 -12.90 -3.88 -7.81
CA SER A 159 -13.67 -4.85 -7.03
C SER A 159 -12.80 -5.68 -6.10
N GLY A 160 -13.33 -6.03 -4.93
CA GLY A 160 -12.76 -7.02 -4.00
C GLY A 160 -13.54 -8.33 -4.05
N SER A 161 -12.91 -9.46 -3.69
CA SER A 161 -13.59 -10.77 -3.62
C SER A 161 -13.18 -11.56 -2.39
N ILE A 162 -14.14 -12.23 -1.74
CA ILE A 162 -13.94 -13.08 -0.56
C ILE A 162 -14.61 -14.44 -0.82
N PRO A 163 -13.87 -15.56 -0.75
CA PRO A 163 -14.46 -16.88 -0.88
C PRO A 163 -15.16 -17.32 0.42
N VAL A 164 -16.28 -18.02 0.28
CA VAL A 164 -16.99 -18.67 1.38
C VAL A 164 -17.23 -20.12 1.00
N VAL A 165 -16.89 -21.04 1.91
CA VAL A 165 -17.06 -22.47 1.71
C VAL A 165 -18.34 -22.93 2.38
N LEU A 166 -19.22 -23.54 1.59
CA LEU A 166 -20.38 -24.29 2.03
C LEU A 166 -19.97 -25.76 2.22
N SER A 167 -20.37 -26.37 3.33
CA SER A 167 -20.03 -27.77 3.65
C SER A 167 -21.26 -28.56 4.08
N SER A 168 -21.39 -29.78 3.54
CA SER A 168 -22.35 -30.78 4.03
C SER A 168 -21.75 -31.54 5.21
N THR A 169 -22.17 -31.21 6.44
CA THR A 169 -21.63 -31.80 7.68
C THR A 169 -22.50 -32.90 8.26
N GLY A 170 -23.67 -33.13 7.65
CA GLY A 170 -24.64 -34.14 8.06
C GLY A 170 -24.35 -35.52 7.48
N THR A 171 -25.29 -36.44 7.72
CA THR A 171 -25.26 -37.81 7.20
C THR A 171 -26.16 -38.00 5.97
N SER A 172 -26.96 -37.00 5.62
CA SER A 172 -27.79 -36.98 4.41
C SER A 172 -27.39 -35.82 3.49
N ALA A 173 -27.72 -35.92 2.20
CA ALA A 173 -27.44 -34.87 1.23
C ALA A 173 -28.20 -33.57 1.58
N VAL A 174 -27.48 -32.44 1.54
CA VAL A 174 -28.05 -31.11 1.76
C VAL A 174 -28.26 -30.42 0.42
N THR A 175 -29.50 -30.02 0.15
CA THR A 175 -29.89 -29.30 -1.05
C THR A 175 -30.10 -27.83 -0.69
N ILE A 176 -29.33 -26.96 -1.31
CA ILE A 176 -29.56 -25.52 -1.30
C ILE A 176 -30.49 -25.22 -2.47
N SER A 177 -31.74 -24.88 -2.15
CA SER A 177 -32.81 -24.68 -3.13
C SER A 177 -32.70 -23.35 -3.85
N SER A 178 -32.24 -22.31 -3.17
CA SER A 178 -32.07 -20.98 -3.75
C SER A 178 -30.99 -20.18 -3.03
N GLY A 179 -30.45 -19.21 -3.74
CA GLY A 179 -29.56 -18.18 -3.21
C GLY A 179 -30.02 -16.82 -3.73
N SER A 180 -30.25 -15.88 -2.81
CA SER A 180 -30.62 -14.50 -3.15
C SER A 180 -29.67 -13.53 -2.49
N ILE A 181 -29.08 -12.64 -3.28
CA ILE A 181 -28.14 -11.61 -2.82
C ILE A 181 -28.79 -10.22 -2.93
N GLY A 182 -28.75 -9.48 -1.83
CA GLY A 182 -29.17 -8.08 -1.77
C GLY A 182 -28.02 -7.14 -1.42
N GLY A 183 -28.21 -5.86 -1.74
CA GLY A 183 -27.23 -4.78 -1.52
C GLY A 183 -26.53 -4.35 -2.81
N SER A 184 -26.36 -3.05 -3.01
CA SER A 184 -25.75 -2.50 -4.24
C SER A 184 -24.27 -2.85 -4.33
N GLY A 185 -23.80 -3.19 -5.54
CA GLY A 185 -22.41 -3.55 -5.79
C GLY A 185 -22.00 -4.95 -5.29
N PHE A 186 -22.86 -5.69 -4.59
CA PHE A 186 -22.58 -7.07 -4.21
C PHE A 186 -23.02 -8.06 -5.29
N SER A 187 -22.20 -9.07 -5.54
CA SER A 187 -22.51 -10.19 -6.44
C SER A 187 -21.87 -11.48 -5.92
N VAL A 188 -22.39 -12.62 -6.36
CA VAL A 188 -21.86 -13.94 -5.98
C VAL A 188 -21.71 -14.82 -7.22
N SER A 189 -20.67 -15.64 -7.24
CA SER A 189 -20.38 -16.61 -8.30
C SER A 189 -19.87 -17.92 -7.72
N GLY A 190 -19.70 -18.95 -8.55
CA GLY A 190 -19.19 -20.27 -8.14
C GLY A 190 -20.23 -21.38 -8.12
N ALA A 191 -21.52 -21.06 -8.22
CA ALA A 191 -22.59 -22.05 -8.38
C ALA A 191 -23.85 -21.45 -9.00
N SER A 192 -24.68 -22.32 -9.58
CA SER A 192 -26.10 -22.07 -9.85
C SER A 192 -26.95 -22.83 -8.85
N PHE A 193 -28.12 -22.29 -8.49
CA PHE A 193 -29.07 -22.95 -7.59
C PHE A 193 -30.29 -23.46 -8.38
N PRO A 194 -30.87 -24.63 -8.00
CA PRO A 194 -30.55 -25.44 -6.83
C PRO A 194 -29.25 -26.25 -6.97
N VAL A 195 -28.60 -26.59 -5.85
CA VAL A 195 -27.41 -27.47 -5.79
C VAL A 195 -27.49 -28.41 -4.59
N THR A 196 -27.05 -29.67 -4.77
CA THR A 196 -27.05 -30.69 -3.72
C THR A 196 -25.63 -31.14 -3.39
N LEU A 197 -25.25 -31.05 -2.11
CA LEU A 197 -23.96 -31.52 -1.61
C LEU A 197 -24.16 -32.84 -0.86
N GLN A 198 -23.49 -33.90 -1.34
CA GLN A 198 -23.43 -35.17 -0.62
C GLN A 198 -22.65 -35.01 0.70
N PRO A 199 -22.82 -35.91 1.69
CA PRO A 199 -22.08 -35.85 2.94
C PRO A 199 -20.57 -35.64 2.73
N LYS A 200 -19.98 -34.70 3.48
CA LYS A 200 -18.57 -34.26 3.39
C LYS A 200 -18.17 -33.48 2.12
N GLN A 201 -19.08 -33.27 1.17
CA GLN A 201 -18.79 -32.41 0.03
C GLN A 201 -18.82 -30.93 0.42
N THR A 202 -18.04 -30.16 -0.33
CA THR A 202 -17.92 -28.71 -0.17
C THR A 202 -18.15 -27.99 -1.49
N LEU A 203 -18.61 -26.75 -1.41
CA LEU A 203 -18.79 -25.84 -2.55
C LEU A 203 -18.30 -24.46 -2.16
N THR A 204 -17.49 -23.83 -3.00
CA THR A 204 -16.99 -22.47 -2.76
C THR A 204 -17.80 -21.46 -3.56
N LEU A 205 -18.36 -20.49 -2.86
CA LEU A 205 -18.96 -19.29 -3.43
C LEU A 205 -17.97 -18.13 -3.36
N ASN A 206 -17.80 -17.38 -4.44
CA ASN A 206 -16.97 -16.19 -4.48
C ASN A 206 -17.86 -14.95 -4.42
N PHE A 207 -17.84 -14.28 -3.26
CA PHE A 207 -18.56 -13.03 -3.06
C PHE A 207 -17.70 -11.87 -3.52
N LYS A 208 -18.28 -10.96 -4.31
CA LYS A 208 -17.60 -9.81 -4.89
C LYS A 208 -18.31 -8.52 -4.50
N PHE A 209 -17.54 -7.49 -4.16
CA PHE A 209 -18.02 -6.12 -3.99
C PHE A 209 -17.38 -5.21 -5.04
N ALA A 210 -18.21 -4.54 -5.85
CA ALA A 210 -17.84 -3.61 -6.91
C ALA A 210 -18.70 -2.33 -6.78
N PRO A 211 -18.25 -1.32 -6.01
CA PRO A 211 -19.03 -0.11 -5.76
C PRO A 211 -19.11 0.80 -7.00
N ALA A 212 -20.31 1.28 -7.31
CA ALA A 212 -20.56 2.25 -8.38
C ALA A 212 -20.42 3.72 -7.92
N SER A 213 -20.56 3.97 -6.63
CA SER A 213 -20.50 5.30 -6.02
C SER A 213 -19.73 5.26 -4.71
N ALA A 214 -19.25 6.41 -4.24
CA ALA A 214 -18.63 6.52 -2.94
C ALA A 214 -19.67 6.38 -1.82
N GLY A 215 -19.31 5.73 -0.72
CA GLY A 215 -20.17 5.53 0.44
C GLY A 215 -20.19 4.10 0.95
N SER A 216 -20.63 3.92 2.19
CA SER A 216 -20.77 2.61 2.82
C SER A 216 -22.06 1.92 2.40
N VAL A 217 -21.96 0.64 2.05
CA VAL A 217 -23.07 -0.20 1.64
C VAL A 217 -23.05 -1.50 2.43
N THR A 218 -24.24 -1.99 2.81
CA THR A 218 -24.43 -3.30 3.40
C THR A 218 -25.27 -4.17 2.47
N GLY A 219 -25.10 -5.49 2.59
CA GLY A 219 -25.83 -6.48 1.82
C GLY A 219 -26.01 -7.76 2.61
N THR A 220 -26.92 -8.60 2.15
CA THR A 220 -27.17 -9.91 2.77
C THR A 220 -27.40 -10.92 1.67
N MET A 221 -26.71 -12.06 1.78
CA MET A 221 -27.02 -13.27 1.02
C MET A 221 -27.87 -14.20 1.88
N ILE A 222 -28.94 -14.71 1.29
CA ILE A 222 -29.86 -15.68 1.89
C ILE A 222 -29.77 -16.98 1.08
N LEU A 223 -29.38 -18.07 1.74
CA LEU A 223 -29.32 -19.41 1.15
C LEU A 223 -30.43 -20.27 1.77
N SER A 224 -31.44 -20.62 0.99
CA SER A 224 -32.50 -21.54 1.45
C SER A 224 -32.07 -22.99 1.25
N SER A 225 -32.27 -23.86 2.24
CA SER A 225 -31.86 -25.26 2.17
C SER A 225 -32.78 -26.19 2.97
N ASN A 226 -32.61 -27.50 2.80
CA ASN A 226 -33.25 -28.53 3.62
C ASN A 226 -32.45 -28.87 4.91
N SER A 227 -31.55 -27.98 5.36
CA SER A 227 -30.73 -28.22 6.55
C SER A 227 -31.59 -28.35 7.82
N ALA A 228 -31.34 -29.39 8.62
CA ALA A 228 -32.09 -29.67 9.85
C ALA A 228 -31.86 -28.64 10.96
N THR A 229 -30.79 -27.85 10.89
CA THR A 229 -30.48 -26.75 11.82
C THR A 229 -31.17 -25.43 11.43
N GLY A 230 -31.88 -25.38 10.31
CA GLY A 230 -32.61 -24.21 9.85
C GLY A 230 -32.71 -24.15 8.33
N SER A 231 -33.87 -23.72 7.82
CA SER A 231 -34.15 -23.71 6.39
C SER A 231 -33.48 -22.57 5.61
N ALA A 232 -32.80 -21.63 6.30
CA ALA A 232 -32.09 -20.52 5.68
C ALA A 232 -30.77 -20.21 6.41
N ALA A 233 -29.71 -19.97 5.64
CA ALA A 233 -28.44 -19.42 6.12
C ALA A 233 -28.26 -17.98 5.63
N TYR A 234 -27.78 -17.10 6.51
CA TYR A 234 -27.58 -15.68 6.25
C TYR A 234 -26.10 -15.34 6.27
N ILE A 235 -25.63 -14.64 5.24
CA ILE A 235 -24.27 -14.11 5.16
C ILE A 235 -24.39 -12.60 4.97
N ASN A 236 -24.05 -11.84 6.01
CA ASN A 236 -24.08 -10.39 5.97
C ASN A 236 -22.77 -9.86 5.39
N MET A 237 -22.86 -8.75 4.66
CA MET A 237 -21.73 -8.16 3.95
C MET A 237 -21.69 -6.66 4.19
N SER A 238 -20.48 -6.11 4.29
CA SER A 238 -20.24 -4.69 4.35
C SER A 238 -19.05 -4.29 3.48
N GLY A 239 -19.12 -3.10 2.88
CA GLY A 239 -18.04 -2.52 2.10
C GLY A 239 -18.27 -1.02 1.89
N THR A 240 -17.20 -0.28 1.64
CA THR A 240 -17.27 1.15 1.38
C THR A 240 -16.66 1.45 0.02
N GLY A 241 -17.46 2.02 -0.88
CA GLY A 241 -16.97 2.61 -2.10
C GLY A 241 -16.17 3.87 -1.78
N VAL A 242 -14.96 3.97 -2.32
CA VAL A 242 -14.15 5.19 -2.23
C VAL A 242 -13.79 5.67 -3.63
N SER A 243 -13.71 6.98 -3.83
CA SER A 243 -13.22 7.52 -5.11
C SER A 243 -11.83 6.97 -5.41
N ALA A 244 -11.58 6.58 -6.65
CA ALA A 244 -10.25 6.12 -7.05
C ALA A 244 -9.21 7.22 -6.76
N SER A 245 -8.07 6.82 -6.20
CA SER A 245 -6.90 7.67 -6.08
C SER A 245 -6.42 8.08 -7.48
N SER A 246 -6.37 9.38 -7.75
CA SER A 246 -5.86 9.90 -9.01
C SER A 246 -4.77 10.92 -8.77
N ALA A 247 -3.60 10.71 -9.39
CA ALA A 247 -2.55 11.71 -9.47
C ALA A 247 -2.88 12.61 -10.67
N GLN A 248 -3.21 13.89 -10.45
CA GLN A 248 -3.53 14.81 -11.55
C GLN A 248 -2.69 16.08 -11.47
N LEU A 249 -2.05 16.43 -12.58
CA LEU A 249 -1.24 17.63 -12.73
C LEU A 249 -1.93 18.62 -13.67
N THR A 250 -2.03 19.87 -13.24
CA THR A 250 -2.36 20.99 -14.14
C THR A 250 -1.20 21.96 -14.19
N VAL A 251 -1.04 22.62 -15.34
CA VAL A 251 0.06 23.57 -15.60
C VAL A 251 -0.56 24.87 -16.11
N SER A 252 -0.21 25.99 -15.48
CA SER A 252 -0.72 27.31 -15.87
C SER A 252 0.35 28.40 -15.73
N PRO A 253 0.53 29.27 -16.74
CA PRO A 253 -0.18 29.28 -18.03
C PRO A 253 0.30 28.17 -18.99
N ALA A 254 -0.50 27.87 -20.03
CA ALA A 254 -0.15 26.89 -21.07
C ALA A 254 0.79 27.46 -22.16
N SER A 255 1.00 28.77 -22.16
CA SER A 255 2.00 29.44 -22.99
C SER A 255 2.62 30.63 -22.26
N LEU A 256 3.85 30.97 -22.65
CA LEU A 256 4.59 32.12 -22.14
C LEU A 256 5.00 33.01 -23.31
N SER A 257 4.55 34.27 -23.27
CA SER A 257 4.96 35.29 -24.24
C SER A 257 5.86 36.32 -23.55
N PHE A 258 7.11 36.37 -23.97
CA PHE A 258 8.12 37.27 -23.42
C PHE A 258 8.12 38.65 -24.09
N GLY A 259 7.38 38.81 -25.20
CA GLY A 259 7.39 40.03 -25.99
C GLY A 259 8.78 40.34 -26.56
N ASP A 260 9.08 41.63 -26.71
CA ASP A 260 10.36 42.12 -27.17
C ASP A 260 11.37 42.19 -26.02
N VAL A 261 12.51 41.53 -26.19
CA VAL A 261 13.61 41.52 -25.22
C VAL A 261 14.88 41.92 -25.96
N ALA A 262 15.57 42.96 -25.48
CA ALA A 262 16.80 43.42 -26.09
C ALA A 262 17.88 42.32 -26.08
N VAL A 263 18.62 42.20 -27.18
CA VAL A 263 19.74 41.24 -27.30
C VAL A 263 20.78 41.52 -26.21
N GLY A 264 21.18 40.47 -25.49
CA GLY A 264 22.10 40.58 -24.34
C GLY A 264 21.40 40.81 -22.99
N SER A 265 20.10 41.13 -22.99
CA SER A 265 19.26 41.21 -21.79
C SER A 265 18.45 39.92 -21.59
N SER A 266 17.62 39.87 -20.53
CA SER A 266 16.74 38.74 -20.30
C SER A 266 15.45 39.10 -19.58
N ALA A 267 14.38 38.37 -19.88
CA ALA A 267 13.11 38.40 -19.16
C ALA A 267 12.79 37.03 -18.56
N THR A 268 12.08 36.99 -17.43
CA THR A 268 11.71 35.75 -16.75
C THR A 268 10.20 35.73 -16.47
N LEU A 269 9.54 34.63 -16.81
CA LEU A 269 8.13 34.38 -16.52
C LEU A 269 7.99 33.05 -15.78
N GLY A 270 6.99 32.96 -14.90
CA GLY A 270 6.70 31.77 -14.11
C GLY A 270 5.65 30.88 -14.75
N VAL A 271 5.80 29.57 -14.57
CA VAL A 271 4.75 28.58 -14.81
C VAL A 271 4.49 27.78 -13.54
N THR A 272 3.22 27.70 -13.15
CA THR A 272 2.79 27.02 -11.93
C THR A 272 2.26 25.63 -12.27
N LEU A 273 2.81 24.63 -11.60
CA LEU A 273 2.42 23.24 -11.64
C LEU A 273 1.60 22.97 -10.36
N THR A 274 0.39 22.44 -10.52
CA THR A 274 -0.53 22.20 -9.39
C THR A 274 -0.96 20.74 -9.37
N SER A 275 -0.81 20.08 -8.21
CA SER A 275 -1.37 18.74 -7.99
C SER A 275 -2.87 18.86 -7.67
N THR A 276 -3.73 18.67 -8.66
CA THR A 276 -5.20 18.77 -8.51
C THR A 276 -5.89 17.47 -8.13
N GLY A 277 -5.17 16.34 -8.22
CA GLY A 277 -5.69 15.02 -7.92
C GLY A 277 -5.88 14.74 -6.43
N SER A 278 -6.51 13.59 -6.13
CA SER A 278 -6.66 13.09 -4.76
C SER A 278 -5.40 12.38 -4.23
N SER A 279 -4.45 12.08 -5.11
CA SER A 279 -3.15 11.48 -4.78
C SER A 279 -1.99 12.37 -5.22
N ALA A 280 -0.84 12.17 -4.57
CA ALA A 280 0.37 12.92 -4.88
C ALA A 280 0.83 12.70 -6.34
N VAL A 281 1.27 13.77 -6.97
CA VAL A 281 1.87 13.74 -8.32
C VAL A 281 3.37 13.85 -8.18
N THR A 282 4.10 12.96 -8.86
CA THR A 282 5.54 13.06 -9.04
C THR A 282 5.83 13.62 -10.43
N ILE A 283 6.53 14.73 -10.47
CA ILE A 283 7.08 15.34 -11.68
C ILE A 283 8.46 14.74 -11.89
N ASN A 284 8.63 14.02 -12.99
CA ASN A 284 9.85 13.26 -13.30
C ASN A 284 10.93 14.14 -13.92
N SER A 285 10.53 15.09 -14.75
CA SER A 285 11.46 16.00 -15.44
C SER A 285 10.74 17.22 -16.02
N ALA A 286 11.50 18.30 -16.21
CA ALA A 286 11.12 19.43 -17.04
C ALA A 286 12.27 19.71 -18.03
N THR A 287 11.99 19.58 -19.32
CA THR A 287 12.97 19.74 -20.39
C THR A 287 12.60 20.94 -21.25
N ILE A 288 13.57 21.79 -21.56
CA ILE A 288 13.34 23.02 -22.32
C ILE A 288 14.08 22.97 -23.66
N SER A 289 13.45 23.53 -24.69
CA SER A 289 13.99 23.64 -26.05
C SER A 289 13.70 25.03 -26.62
N GLY A 290 14.47 25.42 -27.65
CA GLY A 290 14.42 26.74 -28.26
C GLY A 290 15.61 27.62 -27.86
N SER A 291 16.09 28.44 -28.79
CA SER A 291 17.25 29.31 -28.58
C SER A 291 16.95 30.40 -27.54
N GLY A 292 17.86 30.61 -26.59
CA GLY A 292 17.74 31.66 -25.58
C GLY A 292 16.82 31.31 -24.41
N TYR A 293 16.21 30.13 -24.38
CA TYR A 293 15.35 29.71 -23.26
C TYR A 293 16.10 28.82 -22.26
N THR A 294 15.88 29.10 -20.96
CA THR A 294 16.37 28.27 -19.86
C THR A 294 15.28 28.12 -18.79
N VAL A 295 15.28 27.02 -18.05
CA VAL A 295 14.31 26.74 -16.98
C VAL A 295 15.01 26.47 -15.66
N SER A 296 14.43 26.96 -14.56
CA SER A 296 14.93 26.79 -13.20
C SER A 296 13.76 26.74 -12.20
N GLY A 297 14.05 26.60 -10.90
CA GLY A 297 13.04 26.64 -9.82
C GLY A 297 12.79 25.30 -9.12
N ALA A 298 13.31 24.19 -9.65
CA ALA A 298 13.25 22.88 -8.99
C ALA A 298 14.36 21.93 -9.47
N THR A 299 14.63 20.92 -8.65
CA THR A 299 15.37 19.70 -9.03
C THR A 299 14.39 18.55 -9.19
N PHE A 300 14.63 17.67 -10.16
CA PHE A 300 13.73 16.56 -10.47
C PHE A 300 14.39 15.20 -10.20
N PRO A 301 13.62 14.17 -9.77
CA PRO A 301 12.17 14.19 -9.58
C PRO A 301 11.70 14.95 -8.32
N VAL A 302 10.49 15.50 -8.36
CA VAL A 302 9.84 16.18 -7.21
C VAL A 302 8.39 15.72 -7.06
N THR A 303 7.93 15.51 -5.83
CA THR A 303 6.57 15.06 -5.54
C THR A 303 5.77 16.17 -4.87
N LEU A 304 4.61 16.48 -5.45
CA LEU A 304 3.63 17.41 -4.91
C LEU A 304 2.50 16.60 -4.26
N SER A 305 2.27 16.83 -2.96
CA SER A 305 1.07 16.30 -2.31
C SER A 305 -0.20 16.95 -2.89
N ALA A 306 -1.36 16.33 -2.68
CA ALA A 306 -2.62 16.89 -3.15
C ALA A 306 -2.78 18.37 -2.75
N LYS A 307 -3.18 19.20 -3.72
CA LYS A 307 -3.32 20.67 -3.63
C LYS A 307 -2.02 21.48 -3.50
N GLN A 308 -0.84 20.85 -3.45
CA GLN A 308 0.43 21.58 -3.49
C GLN A 308 0.75 22.11 -4.89
N THR A 309 1.54 23.18 -4.91
CA THR A 309 2.00 23.84 -6.12
C THR A 309 3.53 23.95 -6.17
N LEU A 310 4.05 24.08 -7.38
CA LEU A 310 5.46 24.37 -7.67
C LEU A 310 5.53 25.35 -8.82
N THR A 311 6.31 26.41 -8.68
CA THR A 311 6.55 27.37 -9.77
C THR A 311 7.92 27.13 -10.41
N LEU A 312 7.95 26.89 -11.71
CA LEU A 312 9.17 26.90 -12.50
C LEU A 312 9.36 28.28 -13.13
N GLN A 313 10.60 28.75 -13.13
CA GLN A 313 10.97 30.04 -13.72
C GLN A 313 11.61 29.79 -15.08
N VAL A 314 10.99 30.33 -16.12
CA VAL A 314 11.49 30.26 -17.49
C VAL A 314 12.09 31.61 -17.84
N LYS A 315 13.36 31.61 -18.24
CA LYS A 315 14.10 32.80 -18.64
C LYS A 315 14.33 32.78 -20.15
N PHE A 316 14.04 33.90 -20.82
CA PHE A 316 14.38 34.17 -22.20
C PHE A 316 15.51 35.20 -22.27
N ALA A 317 16.62 34.85 -22.92
CA ALA A 317 17.80 35.69 -23.14
C ALA A 317 18.22 35.59 -24.63
N PRO A 318 17.67 36.44 -25.51
CA PRO A 318 17.96 36.38 -26.94
C PRO A 318 19.40 36.81 -27.25
N THR A 319 20.03 36.10 -28.19
CA THR A 319 21.37 36.41 -28.71
C THR A 319 21.35 37.04 -30.11
N ALA A 320 20.20 37.05 -30.77
CA ALA A 320 19.99 37.63 -32.10
C ALA A 320 18.70 38.45 -32.13
N ALA A 321 18.65 39.45 -33.01
CA ALA A 321 17.48 40.31 -33.19
C ALA A 321 16.45 39.63 -34.10
N SER A 322 15.84 38.55 -33.62
CA SER A 322 14.87 37.74 -34.37
C SER A 322 13.81 37.13 -33.46
N ALA A 323 12.69 36.71 -34.05
CA ALA A 323 11.70 35.91 -33.34
C ALA A 323 12.30 34.55 -32.93
N ALA A 324 12.01 34.12 -31.70
CA ALA A 324 12.37 32.83 -31.14
C ALA A 324 11.13 32.14 -30.60
N THR A 325 11.06 30.83 -30.82
CA THR A 325 10.04 29.96 -30.22
C THR A 325 10.72 28.84 -29.45
N GLY A 326 10.00 28.31 -28.47
CA GLY A 326 10.50 27.22 -27.65
C GLY A 326 9.37 26.42 -27.03
N LYS A 327 9.75 25.31 -26.40
CA LYS A 327 8.82 24.42 -25.71
C LYS A 327 9.43 23.92 -24.41
N LEU A 328 8.68 24.06 -23.31
CA LEU A 328 8.94 23.41 -22.04
C LEU A 328 8.05 22.16 -21.94
N THR A 329 8.66 20.99 -21.80
CA THR A 329 7.97 19.70 -21.70
C THR A 329 8.15 19.12 -20.30
N ILE A 330 7.04 18.90 -19.61
CA ILE A 330 6.97 18.41 -18.24
C ILE A 330 6.45 16.97 -18.27
N SER A 331 7.22 16.02 -17.74
CA SER A 331 6.79 14.62 -17.57
C SER A 331 6.40 14.35 -16.13
N SER A 332 5.30 13.62 -15.91
CA SER A 332 4.81 13.26 -14.58
C SER A 332 4.12 11.89 -14.57
N ASN A 333 3.82 11.39 -13.37
CA ASN A 333 2.95 10.22 -13.18
C ASN A 333 1.44 10.55 -13.22
N SER A 334 1.05 11.72 -13.74
CA SER A 334 -0.35 12.11 -13.78
C SER A 334 -1.18 11.13 -14.64
N SER A 335 -2.32 10.70 -14.09
CA SER A 335 -3.23 9.75 -14.73
C SER A 335 -4.05 10.35 -15.87
N SER A 336 -4.13 11.68 -15.99
CA SER A 336 -4.84 12.36 -17.08
C SER A 336 -3.88 12.79 -18.21
N ASN A 337 -2.69 13.29 -17.87
CA ASN A 337 -1.68 13.71 -18.85
C ASN A 337 -0.27 13.42 -18.32
N ALA A 338 0.34 12.30 -18.71
CA ALA A 338 1.70 11.94 -18.30
C ALA A 338 2.77 12.91 -18.84
N THR A 339 2.44 13.71 -19.87
CA THR A 339 3.31 14.75 -20.41
C THR A 339 2.50 15.99 -20.76
N VAL A 340 2.95 17.15 -20.29
CA VAL A 340 2.34 18.46 -20.56
C VAL A 340 3.38 19.36 -21.22
N ALA A 341 2.97 20.15 -22.20
CA ALA A 341 3.83 21.09 -22.89
C ALA A 341 3.36 22.54 -22.68
N VAL A 342 4.32 23.45 -22.52
CA VAL A 342 4.10 24.89 -22.45
C VAL A 342 4.85 25.53 -23.60
N SER A 343 4.12 26.19 -24.50
CA SER A 343 4.70 26.86 -25.67
C SER A 343 5.26 28.22 -25.27
N MET A 344 6.39 28.62 -25.85
CA MET A 344 7.06 29.87 -25.53
C MET A 344 7.36 30.66 -26.79
N SER A 345 7.21 31.98 -26.70
CA SER A 345 7.54 32.91 -27.79
C SER A 345 8.17 34.18 -27.24
N GLY A 346 9.10 34.76 -27.98
CA GLY A 346 9.72 36.06 -27.69
C GLY A 346 10.50 36.55 -28.90
N THR A 347 10.77 37.85 -28.96
CA THR A 347 11.53 38.45 -30.05
C THR A 347 12.75 39.16 -29.49
N GLY A 348 13.92 38.81 -30.00
CA GLY A 348 15.11 39.59 -29.74
C GLY A 348 15.05 40.92 -30.50
N THR A 349 15.32 42.04 -29.84
CA THR A 349 15.39 43.36 -30.48
C THR A 349 16.76 43.99 -30.30
N LYS A 350 17.15 44.85 -31.24
CA LYS A 350 18.33 45.72 -31.14
C LYS A 350 17.88 47.16 -31.35
N SER A 351 18.49 48.07 -30.61
CA SER A 351 18.27 49.50 -30.82
C SER A 351 18.96 49.96 -32.10
N GLN A 352 18.38 50.97 -32.74
CA GLN A 352 18.93 51.59 -33.94
C GLN A 352 18.61 53.08 -33.94
N VAL A 353 19.49 53.89 -34.52
CA VAL A 353 19.25 55.32 -34.77
C VAL A 353 19.13 55.53 -36.28
N SER A 354 18.01 56.09 -36.71
CA SER A 354 17.81 56.53 -38.09
C SER A 354 18.15 58.00 -38.21
N LEU A 355 19.12 58.33 -39.05
CA LEU A 355 19.57 59.67 -39.35
C LEU A 355 19.03 60.08 -40.72
N SER A 356 18.61 61.34 -40.85
CA SER A 356 18.29 61.97 -42.13
C SER A 356 18.78 63.41 -42.14
N TRP A 357 19.19 63.88 -43.31
CA TRP A 357 19.69 65.24 -43.51
C TRP A 357 19.26 65.79 -44.87
N GLY A 358 19.40 67.10 -45.05
CA GLY A 358 19.23 67.75 -46.35
C GLY A 358 20.54 67.74 -47.13
N ALA A 359 20.47 67.54 -48.45
CA ALA A 359 21.63 67.74 -49.31
C ALA A 359 22.06 69.24 -49.31
N PRO A 360 23.37 69.55 -49.30
CA PRO A 360 23.83 70.93 -49.40
C PRO A 360 23.33 71.60 -50.70
N SER A 361 22.81 72.82 -50.59
CA SER A 361 22.47 73.66 -51.74
C SER A 361 23.49 74.80 -51.85
N GLY A 362 24.11 74.97 -53.03
CA GLY A 362 25.02 76.10 -53.30
C GLY A 362 26.51 75.77 -53.46
N SER A 363 26.90 74.49 -53.56
CA SER A 363 28.26 74.10 -53.98
C SER A 363 28.34 74.04 -55.52
N SER A 364 29.46 74.48 -56.10
CA SER A 364 29.78 74.28 -57.52
C SER A 364 30.19 72.83 -57.83
N ASP A 365 30.65 72.10 -56.82
CA ASP A 365 31.11 70.72 -56.95
C ASP A 365 29.97 69.74 -56.61
N PRO A 366 29.72 68.73 -57.47
CA PRO A 366 28.68 67.74 -57.23
C PRO A 366 29.03 66.87 -56.02
N VAL A 367 28.05 66.66 -55.14
CA VAL A 367 28.18 65.75 -53.99
C VAL A 367 28.18 64.31 -54.49
N ALA A 368 29.29 63.60 -54.27
CA ALA A 368 29.42 62.18 -54.57
C ALA A 368 28.82 61.29 -53.46
N GLY A 369 28.75 61.77 -52.22
CA GLY A 369 28.11 61.08 -51.11
C GLY A 369 28.36 61.75 -49.75
N TYR A 370 28.21 60.97 -48.68
CA TYR A 370 28.27 61.46 -47.30
C TYR A 370 29.09 60.54 -46.39
N HIS A 371 29.79 61.16 -45.44
CA HIS A 371 30.43 60.48 -44.31
C HIS A 371 29.69 60.84 -43.02
N ILE A 372 29.35 59.81 -42.24
CA ILE A 372 28.60 59.92 -41.00
C ILE A 372 29.55 59.70 -39.84
N TYR A 373 29.61 60.67 -38.94
CA TYR A 373 30.50 60.65 -37.79
C TYR A 373 29.70 60.54 -36.49
N ARG A 374 30.16 59.68 -35.57
CA ARG A 374 29.53 59.44 -34.27
C ARG A 374 30.52 59.53 -33.12
N ALA A 375 30.09 60.16 -32.02
CA ALA A 375 30.72 60.12 -30.71
C ALA A 375 29.78 59.52 -29.66
N THR A 376 30.33 58.83 -28.65
CA THR A 376 29.56 58.36 -27.49
C THR A 376 29.49 59.47 -26.43
N GLY A 377 28.29 59.76 -25.92
CA GLY A 377 28.04 60.81 -24.95
C GLY A 377 28.26 62.22 -25.51
N SER A 378 28.78 63.12 -24.66
CA SER A 378 29.17 64.50 -25.01
C SER A 378 30.65 64.62 -25.41
N SER A 379 31.29 63.52 -25.81
CA SER A 379 32.70 63.53 -26.22
C SER A 379 32.91 64.35 -27.49
N ALA A 380 34.02 65.10 -27.57
CA ALA A 380 34.45 65.80 -28.77
C ALA A 380 35.15 64.88 -29.80
N SER A 381 35.39 63.61 -29.45
CA SER A 381 36.07 62.63 -30.32
C SER A 381 35.07 61.82 -31.13
N TYR A 382 34.96 62.11 -32.42
CA TYR A 382 34.08 61.42 -33.35
C TYR A 382 34.83 60.35 -34.16
N SER A 383 34.13 59.25 -34.43
CA SER A 383 34.58 58.15 -35.28
C SER A 383 33.71 58.09 -36.54
N LEU A 384 34.33 57.79 -37.69
CA LEU A 384 33.62 57.54 -38.94
C LEU A 384 32.85 56.20 -38.84
N LEU A 385 31.57 56.20 -39.19
CA LEU A 385 30.71 55.01 -39.09
C LEU A 385 30.67 54.17 -40.37
N ASN A 386 30.56 54.81 -41.53
CA ASN A 386 30.46 54.13 -42.80
C ASN A 386 31.84 53.89 -43.41
N SER A 387 32.08 52.68 -43.93
CA SER A 387 33.33 52.32 -44.59
C SER A 387 33.42 52.76 -46.06
N SER A 388 32.27 53.08 -46.68
CA SER A 388 32.15 53.65 -48.02
C SER A 388 31.22 54.85 -47.98
N ILE A 389 31.40 55.83 -48.87
CA ILE A 389 30.53 57.01 -48.97
C ILE A 389 29.06 56.60 -49.11
N GLU A 390 28.20 57.21 -48.29
CA GLU A 390 26.75 56.98 -48.35
C GLU A 390 26.15 57.85 -49.47
N SER A 391 25.41 57.24 -50.39
CA SER A 391 24.82 57.93 -51.54
C SER A 391 23.47 58.56 -51.22
N GLN A 392 22.80 58.07 -50.17
CA GLN A 392 21.50 58.56 -49.72
C GLN A 392 21.67 59.70 -48.71
N THR A 393 20.61 60.47 -48.51
CA THR A 393 20.55 61.49 -47.44
C THR A 393 19.97 60.92 -46.13
N SER A 394 20.21 59.63 -45.90
CA SER A 394 19.80 58.91 -44.71
C SER A 394 20.81 57.82 -44.36
N TYR A 395 20.90 57.47 -43.07
CA TYR A 395 21.77 56.41 -42.57
C TYR A 395 21.17 55.74 -41.33
N MET A 396 21.26 54.41 -41.26
CA MET A 396 20.78 53.64 -40.12
C MET A 396 21.96 53.12 -39.31
N ASP A 397 22.19 53.71 -38.13
CA ASP A 397 23.15 53.18 -37.18
C ASP A 397 22.50 52.06 -36.35
N SER A 398 22.78 50.81 -36.74
CA SER A 398 22.32 49.58 -36.07
C SER A 398 23.31 49.06 -35.01
N THR A 399 24.39 49.81 -34.74
CA THR A 399 25.45 49.42 -33.80
C THR A 399 25.33 50.10 -32.44
N VAL A 400 24.26 50.88 -32.24
CA VAL A 400 24.02 51.60 -31.00
C VAL A 400 23.63 50.67 -29.85
N ALA A 401 24.10 51.01 -28.65
CA ALA A 401 23.68 50.37 -27.41
C ALA A 401 22.49 51.10 -26.77
N ALA A 402 21.52 50.34 -26.25
CA ALA A 402 20.41 50.87 -25.45
C ALA A 402 20.91 51.63 -24.20
N GLY A 403 20.18 52.65 -23.77
CA GLY A 403 20.53 53.51 -22.64
C GLY A 403 21.78 54.38 -22.84
N THR A 404 22.34 54.44 -24.04
CA THR A 404 23.52 55.24 -24.37
C THR A 404 23.15 56.42 -25.25
N SER A 405 23.69 57.60 -24.94
CA SER A 405 23.55 58.78 -25.81
C SER A 405 24.68 58.84 -26.83
N TYR A 406 24.35 59.23 -28.05
CA TYR A 406 25.30 59.39 -29.15
C TYR A 406 25.11 60.74 -29.82
N SER A 407 26.22 61.39 -30.14
CA SER A 407 26.23 62.61 -30.93
C SER A 407 26.65 62.30 -32.36
N TYR A 408 25.93 62.87 -33.35
CA TYR A 408 26.17 62.64 -34.77
C TYR A 408 26.35 63.95 -35.53
N TYR A 409 27.22 63.95 -36.54
CA TYR A 409 27.22 64.95 -37.62
C TYR A 409 27.52 64.27 -38.95
N VAL A 410 27.26 64.99 -40.05
CA VAL A 410 27.48 64.51 -41.42
C VAL A 410 28.36 65.49 -42.18
N LYS A 411 29.18 64.98 -43.08
CA LYS A 411 29.91 65.77 -44.08
C LYS A 411 29.60 65.25 -45.47
N SER A 412 29.44 66.16 -46.44
CA SER A 412 29.37 65.77 -47.85
C SER A 412 30.78 65.53 -48.40
N VAL A 413 30.89 64.63 -49.36
CA VAL A 413 32.14 64.26 -50.04
C VAL A 413 31.98 64.50 -51.53
N ASP A 414 32.95 65.13 -52.18
CA ASP A 414 32.95 65.33 -53.63
C ASP A 414 33.55 64.13 -54.40
N SER A 415 33.54 64.20 -55.74
CA SER A 415 34.07 63.12 -56.59
C SER A 415 35.58 62.86 -56.46
N SER A 416 36.32 63.79 -55.85
CA SER A 416 37.76 63.67 -55.58
C SER A 416 38.07 63.22 -54.15
N GLY A 417 37.04 62.98 -53.34
CA GLY A 417 37.16 62.50 -51.96
C GLY A 417 37.36 63.61 -50.92
N HIS A 418 37.24 64.89 -51.28
CA HIS A 418 37.35 65.97 -50.31
C HIS A 418 36.05 66.12 -49.52
N GLU A 419 36.17 66.28 -48.19
CA GLU A 419 35.03 66.49 -47.31
C GLU A 419 34.73 67.98 -47.10
N SER A 420 33.45 68.29 -46.92
CA SER A 420 32.99 69.61 -46.48
C SER A 420 33.31 69.90 -45.01
N ALA A 421 32.98 71.13 -44.58
CA ALA A 421 32.76 71.40 -43.15
C ALA A 421 31.64 70.48 -42.59
N ALA A 422 31.69 70.20 -41.29
CA ALA A 422 30.68 69.39 -40.61
C ALA A 422 29.32 70.10 -40.56
N SER A 423 28.24 69.33 -40.64
CA SER A 423 26.89 69.80 -40.30
C SER A 423 26.80 70.23 -38.83
N ASN A 424 25.66 70.80 -38.44
CA ASN A 424 25.32 70.87 -37.02
C ASN A 424 25.28 69.45 -36.43
N SER A 425 25.69 69.32 -35.17
CA SER A 425 25.62 68.05 -34.45
C SER A 425 24.23 67.85 -33.84
N ILE A 426 23.74 66.61 -33.84
CA ILE A 426 22.55 66.21 -33.09
C ILE A 426 22.94 65.21 -31.99
N ASN A 427 22.28 65.25 -30.85
CA ASN A 427 22.45 64.28 -29.76
C ASN A 427 21.19 63.42 -29.65
N VAL A 428 21.36 62.11 -29.66
CA VAL A 428 20.28 61.12 -29.60
C VAL A 428 20.54 60.22 -28.40
N ALA A 429 19.61 60.24 -27.45
CA ALA A 429 19.57 59.24 -26.38
C ALA A 429 18.84 58.00 -26.90
N VAL A 430 19.53 56.86 -26.89
CA VAL A 430 18.91 55.58 -27.25
C VAL A 430 18.14 55.05 -26.04
N PRO A 431 16.83 54.81 -26.16
CA PRO A 431 16.00 54.35 -25.06
C PRO A 431 16.41 52.97 -24.54
#